data_AF-A0A3N5M9R4-F1
#
_entry.id   AF-A0A3N5M9R4-F1
#
_cell.length_a   1.000
_cell.length_b   1.000
_cell.length_c   1.000
_cell.angle_alpha   90.00
_cell.angle_beta   90.00
_cell.angle_gamma   90.00
#
_symmetry.space_group_name_H-M   'P 1'
#
loop_
_entity.id
_entity.type
_entity.pdbx_description
1 polymer ?
#
loop_
_entity_poly.entity_id
_entity_poly.type
_entity_poly.pdbx_seq_one_letter_code
_entity_poly.pdbx_strand_id
1 'polypeptide(L)'
;MSANVRRALSWLVTLLVPVVLVLGTVRAVLNPWFLEFEYRTPDFPPDQYGFSMQDRLKYARVAVEYLVNDAGIEFLGEERFPNGQQAPPESCIFMDDCTLMYNERELGHMVDVKNTVQAALRVWYGALLGLLVLGVWAWRGGWAQDFLLGLKRGGWLTVILLGVIILLALILFQRIFVTFHKIFFIEGTWTFLTSDTLIRLFPERFWRDTFLIVGGLPALMGLLLGLLVERNRRRPESL
;
A
#
# COMPACT_ATOMS: atom_id res chain seq x y z
N MET A 1 -29.21 -4.98 -24.07
CA MET A 1 -28.46 -3.79 -23.64
C MET A 1 -27.86 -3.10 -24.86
N SER A 2 -27.94 -1.77 -24.99
CA SER A 2 -27.44 -1.06 -26.18
C SER A 2 -25.91 -1.07 -26.26
N ALA A 3 -25.36 -0.85 -27.46
CA ALA A 3 -23.91 -0.79 -27.67
C ALA A 3 -23.24 0.34 -26.86
N ASN A 4 -23.92 1.49 -26.71
CA ASN A 4 -23.41 2.62 -25.93
C ASN A 4 -23.26 2.27 -24.45
N VAL A 5 -24.23 1.55 -23.87
CA VAL A 5 -24.16 1.12 -22.47
C VAL A 5 -23.03 0.10 -22.27
N ARG A 6 -22.88 -0.89 -23.16
CA ARG A 6 -21.75 -1.84 -23.11
C ARG A 6 -20.40 -1.14 -23.16
N ARG A 7 -20.26 -0.13 -24.03
CA ARG A 7 -19.03 0.67 -24.16
C ARG A 7 -18.73 1.45 -22.88
N ALA A 8 -19.75 2.07 -22.26
CA ALA A 8 -19.60 2.79 -21.01
C ALA A 8 -19.15 1.86 -19.87
N LEU A 9 -19.80 0.70 -19.73
CA LEU A 9 -19.42 -0.31 -18.73
C LEU A 9 -18.00 -0.85 -18.96
N SER A 10 -17.62 -1.07 -20.22
CA SER A 10 -16.25 -1.48 -20.55
C SER A 10 -15.21 -0.44 -20.16
N TRP A 11 -15.52 0.86 -20.27
CA TRP A 11 -14.63 1.93 -19.79
C TRP A 11 -14.60 2.00 -18.26
N LEU A 12 -15.72 1.77 -17.59
CA LEU A 12 -15.75 1.64 -16.13
C LEU A 12 -14.83 0.51 -15.67
N VAL A 13 -14.88 -0.67 -16.31
CA VAL A 13 -13.95 -1.78 -16.06
C VAL A 13 -12.49 -1.33 -16.24
N THR A 14 -12.19 -0.60 -17.32
CA THR A 14 -10.84 -0.06 -17.57
C THR A 14 -10.34 0.83 -16.43
N LEU A 15 -11.21 1.66 -15.84
CA LEU A 15 -10.85 2.54 -14.73
C LEU A 15 -10.74 1.82 -13.39
N LEU A 16 -11.53 0.77 -13.16
CA LEU A 16 -11.48 -0.02 -11.92
C LEU A 16 -10.21 -0.88 -11.82
N VAL A 17 -9.67 -1.36 -12.95
CA VAL A 17 -8.52 -2.27 -12.95
C VAL A 17 -7.27 -1.69 -12.29
N PRO A 18 -6.76 -0.49 -12.63
CA PRO A 18 -5.61 0.09 -11.93
C PRO A 18 -5.82 0.21 -10.43
N VAL A 19 -7.03 0.59 -9.99
CA VAL A 19 -7.39 0.72 -8.57
C VAL A 19 -7.30 -0.64 -7.87
N VAL A 20 -7.90 -1.67 -8.47
CA VAL A 20 -7.90 -3.03 -7.91
C VAL A 20 -6.49 -3.61 -7.83
N LEU A 21 -5.68 -3.42 -8.88
CA LEU A 21 -4.32 -3.94 -8.93
C LEU A 21 -3.40 -3.25 -7.91
N VAL A 22 -3.37 -1.91 -7.92
CA VAL A 22 -2.47 -1.15 -7.03
C VAL A 22 -2.87 -1.30 -5.58
N LEU A 23 -4.13 -1.07 -5.22
CA LEU A 23 -4.56 -1.17 -3.83
C LEU A 23 -4.63 -2.63 -3.35
N GLY A 24 -4.74 -3.59 -4.26
CA GLY A 24 -4.57 -5.01 -3.96
C GLY A 24 -3.16 -5.34 -3.52
N THR A 25 -2.14 -4.78 -4.20
CA THR A 25 -0.75 -4.90 -3.75
C THR A 25 -0.51 -4.20 -2.43
N VAL A 26 -1.07 -2.99 -2.21
CA VAL A 26 -1.02 -2.30 -0.91
C VAL A 26 -1.61 -3.18 0.20
N ARG A 27 -2.79 -3.76 -0.01
CA ARG A 27 -3.41 -4.68 0.96
C ARG A 27 -2.55 -5.92 1.22
N ALA A 28 -1.85 -6.42 0.21
CA ALA A 28 -0.99 -7.59 0.33
C ALA A 28 0.26 -7.31 1.17
N VAL A 29 0.89 -6.13 1.02
CA VAL A 29 2.07 -5.73 1.81
C VAL A 29 1.72 -5.29 3.23
N LEU A 30 0.48 -4.85 3.48
CA LEU A 30 -0.09 -4.62 4.83
C LEU A 30 -0.43 -5.93 5.56
N ASN A 31 0.39 -6.96 5.40
CA ASN A 31 0.26 -8.24 6.08
C ASN A 31 1.62 -8.63 6.70
N PRO A 32 1.63 -9.23 7.91
CA PRO A 32 2.87 -9.62 8.58
C PRO A 32 3.87 -10.43 7.74
N TRP A 33 3.43 -11.21 6.74
CA TRP A 33 4.36 -11.96 5.88
C TRP A 33 5.38 -11.05 5.17
N PHE A 34 4.98 -9.82 4.82
CA PHE A 34 5.85 -8.91 4.09
C PHE A 34 6.97 -8.37 4.98
N LEU A 35 6.67 -8.10 6.26
CA LEU A 35 7.70 -7.73 7.25
C LEU A 35 8.74 -8.84 7.39
N GLU A 36 8.26 -10.08 7.54
CA GLU A 36 9.11 -11.27 7.68
C GLU A 36 10.00 -11.51 6.45
N PHE A 37 9.50 -11.19 5.26
CA PHE A 37 10.26 -11.23 4.02
C PHE A 37 11.30 -10.11 3.96
N GLU A 38 10.87 -8.87 4.12
CA GLU A 38 11.69 -7.66 3.90
C GLU A 38 12.86 -7.59 4.90
N TYR A 39 12.60 -7.85 6.17
CA TYR A 39 13.64 -7.87 7.22
C TYR A 39 14.71 -8.95 7.03
N ARG A 40 14.42 -9.99 6.24
CA ARG A 40 15.35 -11.09 5.93
C ARG A 40 16.05 -10.92 4.59
N THR A 41 15.81 -9.82 3.89
CA THR A 41 16.56 -9.52 2.66
C THR A 41 18.04 -9.24 2.98
N PRO A 42 18.96 -9.56 2.05
CA PRO A 42 20.37 -9.20 2.22
C PRO A 42 20.54 -7.70 2.49
N ASP A 43 21.44 -7.38 3.41
CA ASP A 43 21.82 -6.01 3.76
C ASP A 43 20.67 -5.13 4.29
N PHE A 44 19.60 -5.72 4.83
CA PHE A 44 18.58 -4.94 5.55
C PHE A 44 19.23 -4.21 6.75
N PRO A 45 19.08 -2.89 6.88
CA PRO A 45 19.90 -2.10 7.79
C PRO A 45 19.61 -2.44 9.27
N PRO A 46 20.63 -2.64 10.12
CA PRO A 46 20.42 -2.84 11.55
C PRO A 46 19.91 -1.57 12.23
N ASP A 47 19.23 -1.72 13.37
CA ASP A 47 18.87 -0.58 14.22
C ASP A 47 20.13 -0.03 14.92
N GLN A 48 20.26 1.30 14.95
CA GLN A 48 21.41 1.98 15.54
C GLN A 48 21.23 2.24 17.05
N TYR A 49 20.05 1.95 17.59
CA TYR A 49 19.65 2.30 18.96
C TYR A 49 19.29 1.06 19.81
N GLY A 50 19.67 -0.13 19.36
CA GLY A 50 19.70 -1.34 20.20
C GLY A 50 18.58 -2.36 20.00
N PHE A 51 17.60 -2.13 19.11
CA PHE A 51 16.64 -3.19 18.79
C PHE A 51 17.31 -4.33 18.04
N SER A 52 17.06 -5.56 18.51
CA SER A 52 17.34 -6.74 17.71
C SER A 52 16.38 -6.82 16.53
N MET A 53 16.72 -7.63 15.53
CA MET A 53 15.79 -7.93 14.44
C MET A 53 14.45 -8.50 14.95
N GLN A 54 14.48 -9.30 16.02
CA GLN A 54 13.28 -9.89 16.62
C GLN A 54 12.40 -8.83 17.29
N ASP A 55 13.00 -7.88 18.00
CA ASP A 55 12.28 -6.74 18.58
C ASP A 55 11.58 -5.94 17.48
N ARG A 56 12.30 -5.61 16.42
CA ARG A 56 11.74 -4.85 15.30
C ARG A 56 10.60 -5.59 14.61
N LEU A 57 10.76 -6.89 14.34
CA LEU A 57 9.68 -7.68 13.75
C LEU A 57 8.44 -7.74 14.65
N LYS A 58 8.63 -7.90 15.97
CA LYS A 58 7.53 -7.87 16.95
C LYS A 58 6.77 -6.54 16.86
N TYR A 59 7.47 -5.42 17.04
CA TYR A 59 6.81 -4.10 17.14
C TYR A 59 6.31 -3.58 15.78
N ALA A 60 7.02 -3.86 14.68
CA ALA A 60 6.54 -3.54 13.35
C ALA A 60 5.26 -4.31 13.00
N ARG A 61 5.13 -5.57 13.47
CA ARG A 61 3.91 -6.35 13.29
C ARG A 61 2.73 -5.69 14.02
N VAL A 62 2.92 -5.28 15.28
CA VAL A 62 1.88 -4.55 16.04
C VAL A 62 1.49 -3.26 15.32
N ALA A 63 2.47 -2.48 14.83
CA ALA A 63 2.20 -1.26 14.06
C ALA A 63 1.41 -1.51 12.77
N VAL A 64 1.71 -2.57 12.01
CA VAL A 64 0.96 -2.94 10.80
C VAL A 64 -0.43 -3.49 11.13
N GLU A 65 -0.58 -4.27 12.19
CA GLU A 65 -1.88 -4.80 12.66
C GLU A 65 -2.83 -3.67 13.06
N TYR A 66 -2.31 -2.63 13.72
CA TYR A 66 -3.08 -1.43 14.06
C TYR A 66 -3.74 -0.78 12.84
N LEU A 67 -3.05 -0.75 11.68
CA LEU A 67 -3.57 -0.09 10.48
C LEU A 67 -4.81 -0.77 9.88
N VAL A 68 -5.05 -2.04 10.22
CA VAL A 68 -6.11 -2.86 9.62
C VAL A 68 -7.14 -3.37 10.63
N ASN A 69 -6.96 -3.11 11.92
CA ASN A 69 -7.91 -3.44 12.97
C ASN A 69 -8.79 -2.23 13.37
N ASP A 70 -9.72 -2.44 14.28
CA ASP A 70 -10.65 -1.40 14.77
C ASP A 70 -10.24 -0.78 16.12
N ALA A 71 -9.03 -1.08 16.63
CA ALA A 71 -8.55 -0.55 17.91
C ALA A 71 -8.24 0.96 17.84
N GLY A 72 -8.36 1.68 18.95
CA GLY A 72 -7.91 3.07 19.04
C GLY A 72 -6.39 3.18 19.17
N ILE A 73 -5.90 4.41 19.29
CA ILE A 73 -4.46 4.70 19.32
C ILE A 73 -3.76 4.09 20.54
N GLU A 74 -4.51 3.76 21.60
CA GLU A 74 -4.03 3.02 22.78
C GLU A 74 -3.37 1.69 22.44
N PHE A 75 -3.77 1.05 21.32
CA PHE A 75 -3.14 -0.17 20.82
C PHE A 75 -1.65 -0.01 20.53
N LEU A 76 -1.21 1.21 20.18
CA LEU A 76 0.22 1.56 20.06
C LEU A 76 0.72 2.37 21.24
N GLY A 77 -0.12 3.26 21.78
CA GLY A 77 0.25 4.17 22.86
C GLY A 77 0.60 3.48 24.17
N GLU A 78 0.18 2.24 24.38
CA GLU A 78 0.52 1.45 25.57
C GLU A 78 1.71 0.50 25.37
N GLU A 79 2.25 0.39 24.14
CA GLU A 79 3.41 -0.45 23.86
C GLU A 79 4.66 0.11 24.56
N ARG A 80 5.43 -0.78 25.20
CA ARG A 80 6.61 -0.42 25.98
C ARG A 80 7.88 -1.05 25.41
N PHE A 81 8.99 -0.34 25.60
CA PHE A 81 10.31 -0.89 25.35
C PHE A 81 10.55 -2.18 26.18
N PRO A 82 11.41 -3.10 25.71
CA PRO A 82 11.82 -4.25 26.51
C PRO A 82 12.32 -3.85 27.91
N ASN A 83 12.13 -4.71 28.91
CA ASN A 83 12.58 -4.44 30.28
C ASN A 83 14.05 -4.00 30.32
N GLY A 84 14.32 -2.85 30.95
CA GLY A 84 15.65 -2.26 31.04
C GLY A 84 16.07 -1.42 29.84
N GLN A 85 15.20 -1.27 28.83
CA GLN A 85 15.34 -0.32 27.73
C GLN A 85 14.31 0.80 27.85
N GLN A 86 14.62 1.94 27.23
CA GLN A 86 13.75 3.11 27.16
C GLN A 86 14.03 3.86 25.84
N ALA A 87 13.15 4.80 25.51
CA ALA A 87 13.33 5.69 24.38
C ALA A 87 14.70 6.40 24.45
N PRO A 88 15.41 6.56 23.32
CA PRO A 88 16.64 7.35 23.29
C PRO A 88 16.40 8.76 23.85
N PRO A 89 17.37 9.39 24.53
CA PRO A 89 17.18 10.69 25.17
C PRO A 89 16.64 11.76 24.22
N GLU A 90 17.05 11.73 22.95
CA GLU A 90 16.64 12.69 21.91
C GLU A 90 15.15 12.54 21.55
N SER A 91 14.61 11.33 21.63
CA SER A 91 13.18 11.06 21.40
C SER A 91 12.37 11.25 22.67
N CYS A 92 12.93 10.94 23.85
CA CYS A 92 12.19 11.07 25.10
C CYS A 92 11.83 12.52 25.48
N ILE A 93 12.52 13.54 24.93
CA ILE A 93 12.10 14.93 25.16
C ILE A 93 10.66 15.24 24.69
N PHE A 94 10.08 14.36 23.86
CA PHE A 94 8.69 14.44 23.39
C PHE A 94 7.73 13.52 24.14
N MET A 95 8.14 12.98 25.30
CA MET A 95 7.42 11.93 26.03
C MET A 95 7.43 12.22 27.53
N ASP A 96 6.32 11.99 28.21
CA ASP A 96 6.26 12.05 29.68
C ASP A 96 6.81 10.78 30.34
N ASP A 97 6.73 9.65 29.65
CA ASP A 97 7.21 8.33 30.09
C ASP A 97 8.13 7.73 29.02
N CYS A 98 9.44 7.77 29.24
CA CYS A 98 10.43 7.22 28.30
C CYS A 98 10.33 5.71 28.10
N THR A 99 9.55 4.97 28.90
CA THR A 99 9.41 3.52 28.73
C THR A 99 8.39 3.16 27.64
N LEU A 100 7.57 4.11 27.18
CA LEU A 100 6.67 3.94 26.04
C LEU A 100 7.43 3.90 24.72
N MET A 101 6.92 3.14 23.74
CA MET A 101 7.54 2.99 22.43
C MET A 101 7.43 4.24 21.56
N TYR A 102 6.29 4.91 21.55
CA TYR A 102 5.99 5.96 20.58
C TYR A 102 5.73 7.28 21.29
N ASN A 103 6.30 8.37 20.77
CA ASN A 103 5.96 9.71 21.22
C ASN A 103 4.65 10.22 20.58
N GLU A 104 4.14 11.33 21.10
CA GLU A 104 2.86 11.92 20.64
C GLU A 104 2.82 12.24 19.14
N ARG A 105 3.94 12.63 18.53
CA ARG A 105 4.01 12.90 17.08
C ARG A 105 3.86 11.62 16.28
N GLU A 106 4.54 10.55 16.70
CA GLU A 106 4.47 9.24 16.08
C GLU A 106 3.06 8.64 16.19
N LEU A 107 2.42 8.77 17.35
CA LEU A 107 1.04 8.34 17.55
C LEU A 107 0.07 9.12 16.66
N GLY A 108 0.19 10.45 16.61
CA GLY A 108 -0.60 11.29 15.71
C GLY A 108 -0.45 10.90 14.25
N HIS A 109 0.78 10.62 13.80
CA HIS A 109 1.04 10.12 12.45
C HIS A 109 0.39 8.77 12.17
N MET A 110 0.47 7.83 13.12
CA MET A 110 -0.14 6.51 12.95
C MET A 110 -1.67 6.59 12.87
N VAL A 111 -2.31 7.54 13.56
CA VAL A 111 -3.75 7.82 13.37
C VAL A 111 -4.03 8.27 11.93
N ASP A 112 -3.28 9.23 11.40
CA ASP A 112 -3.50 9.69 10.03
C ASP A 112 -3.22 8.60 8.99
N VAL A 113 -2.18 7.77 9.20
CA VAL A 113 -1.85 6.62 8.36
C VAL A 113 -2.97 5.58 8.40
N LYS A 114 -3.49 5.25 9.59
CA LYS A 114 -4.63 4.31 9.74
C LYS A 114 -5.85 4.80 8.98
N ASN A 115 -6.22 6.08 9.14
CA ASN A 115 -7.35 6.67 8.43
C ASN A 115 -7.17 6.60 6.90
N THR A 116 -5.96 6.91 6.42
CA THR A 116 -5.59 6.86 5.00
C THR A 116 -5.65 5.44 4.46
N VAL A 117 -5.07 4.47 5.18
CA VAL A 117 -5.08 3.05 4.83
C VAL A 117 -6.52 2.51 4.80
N GLN A 118 -7.32 2.76 5.83
CA GLN A 118 -8.70 2.29 5.88
C GLN A 118 -9.58 2.92 4.79
N ALA A 119 -9.36 4.19 4.45
CA ALA A 119 -10.01 4.82 3.30
C ALA A 119 -9.62 4.13 1.98
N ALA A 120 -8.33 3.89 1.77
CA ALA A 120 -7.84 3.17 0.59
C ALA A 120 -8.40 1.74 0.49
N LEU A 121 -8.45 1.00 1.61
CA LEU A 121 -9.03 -0.34 1.65
C LEU A 121 -10.53 -0.35 1.33
N ARG A 122 -11.30 0.64 1.82
CA ARG A 122 -12.73 0.78 1.46
C ARG A 122 -12.90 1.01 -0.05
N VAL A 123 -12.08 1.89 -0.65
CA VAL A 123 -12.07 2.11 -2.10
C VAL A 123 -11.72 0.82 -2.85
N TRP A 124 -10.74 0.07 -2.36
CA TRP A 124 -10.32 -1.20 -2.96
C TRP A 124 -11.44 -2.25 -2.92
N TYR A 125 -12.08 -2.47 -1.76
CA TYR A 125 -13.19 -3.42 -1.64
C TYR A 125 -14.36 -3.03 -2.55
N GLY A 126 -14.69 -1.74 -2.65
CA GLY A 126 -15.71 -1.23 -3.55
C GLY A 126 -15.38 -1.46 -5.03
N ALA A 127 -14.13 -1.17 -5.43
CA ALA A 127 -13.67 -1.38 -6.80
C ALA A 127 -13.62 -2.87 -7.17
N LEU A 128 -13.15 -3.73 -6.25
CA LEU A 128 -13.10 -5.17 -6.43
C LEU A 128 -14.51 -5.76 -6.57
N LEU A 129 -15.42 -5.40 -5.67
CA LEU A 129 -16.83 -5.81 -5.75
C LEU A 129 -17.46 -5.34 -7.06
N GLY A 130 -17.24 -4.08 -7.44
CA GLY A 130 -17.72 -3.54 -8.72
C GLY A 130 -17.21 -4.34 -9.92
N LEU A 131 -15.93 -4.69 -9.94
CA LEU A 131 -15.34 -5.50 -11.01
C LEU A 131 -15.93 -6.92 -11.06
N LEU A 132 -16.16 -7.55 -9.89
CA LEU A 132 -16.79 -8.88 -9.79
C LEU A 132 -18.24 -8.86 -10.27
N VAL A 133 -19.04 -7.87 -9.83
CA VAL A 133 -20.44 -7.70 -10.25
C VAL A 133 -20.53 -7.47 -11.76
N LEU A 134 -19.67 -6.59 -12.30
CA LEU A 134 -19.60 -6.34 -13.74
C LEU A 134 -19.19 -7.59 -14.51
N GLY A 135 -18.26 -8.40 -13.97
CA GLY A 135 -17.84 -9.66 -14.59
C GLY A 135 -18.96 -10.68 -14.66
N VAL A 136 -19.68 -10.90 -13.55
CA VAL A 136 -20.84 -11.81 -13.51
C VAL A 136 -21.94 -11.32 -14.44
N TRP A 137 -22.20 -10.01 -14.45
CA TRP A 137 -23.20 -9.43 -15.35
C TRP A 137 -22.79 -9.54 -16.82
N ALA A 138 -21.50 -9.37 -17.15
CA ALA A 138 -20.97 -9.53 -18.51
C ALA A 138 -21.14 -10.95 -19.03
N TRP A 139 -20.86 -11.93 -18.16
CA TRP A 139 -21.04 -13.35 -18.46
C TRP A 139 -22.51 -13.70 -18.72
N ARG A 140 -23.42 -13.30 -17.82
CA ARG A 140 -24.86 -13.59 -17.98
C ARG A 140 -25.56 -12.74 -19.05
N GLY A 141 -25.05 -11.54 -19.31
CA GLY A 141 -25.66 -10.55 -20.20
C GLY A 141 -25.15 -10.56 -21.64
N GLY A 142 -24.31 -11.53 -22.03
CA GLY A 142 -23.80 -11.67 -23.39
C GLY A 142 -22.85 -10.56 -23.85
N TRP A 143 -22.16 -9.88 -22.92
CA TRP A 143 -21.20 -8.81 -23.22
C TRP A 143 -19.79 -9.07 -22.66
N ALA A 144 -19.47 -10.34 -22.41
CA ALA A 144 -18.16 -10.77 -21.92
C ALA A 144 -16.98 -10.23 -22.75
N GLN A 145 -17.12 -10.12 -24.08
CA GLN A 145 -16.07 -9.59 -24.94
C GLN A 145 -15.78 -8.09 -24.69
N ASP A 146 -16.80 -7.30 -24.38
CA ASP A 146 -16.64 -5.89 -24.02
C ASP A 146 -16.01 -5.75 -22.62
N PHE A 147 -16.36 -6.63 -21.68
CA PHE A 147 -15.72 -6.70 -20.36
C PHE A 147 -14.23 -7.05 -20.46
N LEU A 148 -13.89 -8.08 -21.23
CA LEU A 148 -12.49 -8.46 -21.51
C LEU A 148 -11.71 -7.32 -22.18
N LEU A 149 -12.32 -6.60 -23.12
CA LEU A 149 -11.70 -5.40 -23.70
C LEU A 149 -11.45 -4.32 -22.63
N GLY A 150 -12.37 -4.17 -21.67
CA GLY A 150 -12.21 -3.31 -20.52
C GLY A 150 -11.00 -3.69 -19.67
N LEU A 151 -10.88 -4.98 -19.32
CA LEU A 151 -9.75 -5.54 -18.57
C LEU A 151 -8.41 -5.33 -19.29
N LYS A 152 -8.35 -5.62 -20.59
CA LYS A 152 -7.16 -5.41 -21.41
C LYS A 152 -6.70 -3.95 -21.36
N ARG A 153 -7.62 -3.01 -21.62
CA ARG A 153 -7.30 -1.57 -21.59
C ARG A 153 -6.90 -1.13 -20.19
N GLY A 154 -7.55 -1.66 -19.15
CA GLY A 154 -7.20 -1.39 -17.76
C GLY A 154 -5.80 -1.88 -17.39
N GLY A 155 -5.39 -3.04 -17.90
CA GLY A 155 -4.03 -3.56 -17.74
C GLY A 155 -2.98 -2.63 -18.36
N TRP A 156 -3.18 -2.21 -19.61
CA TRP A 156 -2.29 -1.23 -20.26
C TRP A 156 -2.31 0.14 -19.58
N LEU A 157 -3.47 0.61 -19.15
CA LEU A 157 -3.60 1.84 -18.39
C LEU A 157 -2.78 1.77 -17.08
N THR A 158 -2.81 0.64 -16.39
CA THR A 158 -2.01 0.41 -15.18
C THR A 158 -0.52 0.53 -15.47
N VAL A 159 -0.04 -0.11 -16.54
CA VAL A 159 1.38 -0.04 -16.97
C VAL A 159 1.79 1.41 -17.27
N ILE A 160 0.97 2.14 -18.04
CA ILE A 160 1.26 3.53 -18.42
C ILE A 160 1.29 4.43 -17.19
N LEU A 161 0.26 4.37 -16.33
CA LEU A 161 0.16 5.19 -15.14
C LEU A 161 1.34 4.95 -14.18
N LEU A 162 1.65 3.69 -13.89
CA LEU A 162 2.74 3.36 -12.98
C LEU A 162 4.11 3.67 -13.59
N GLY A 163 4.30 3.47 -14.90
CA GLY A 163 5.51 3.91 -15.59
C GLY A 163 5.74 5.42 -15.45
N VAL A 164 4.71 6.23 -15.65
CA VAL A 164 4.79 7.69 -15.45
C VAL A 164 5.07 8.04 -13.98
N ILE A 165 4.36 7.43 -13.03
CA ILE A 165 4.55 7.69 -11.60
C ILE A 165 5.98 7.33 -11.16
N ILE A 166 6.53 6.20 -11.60
CA ILE A 166 7.90 5.79 -11.28
C ILE A 166 8.91 6.79 -11.86
N LEU A 167 8.75 7.20 -13.13
CA LEU A 167 9.64 8.20 -13.74
C LEU A 167 9.58 9.54 -13.00
N LEU A 168 8.38 9.99 -12.61
CA LEU A 168 8.22 11.20 -11.80
C LEU A 168 8.85 11.05 -10.42
N ALA A 169 8.70 9.89 -9.77
CA ALA A 169 9.33 9.61 -8.49
C ALA A 169 10.86 9.67 -8.57
N LEU A 170 11.48 9.16 -9.65
CA LEU A 170 12.93 9.22 -9.83
C LEU A 170 13.48 10.65 -9.95
N ILE A 171 12.69 11.60 -10.48
CA ILE A 171 13.11 12.98 -10.71
C ILE A 171 12.65 13.92 -9.56
N LEU A 172 11.50 13.64 -8.96
CA LEU A 172 10.78 14.53 -8.06
C LEU A 172 10.44 13.88 -6.70
N PHE A 173 11.16 12.83 -6.29
CA PHE A 173 10.88 12.06 -5.06
C PHE A 173 10.56 12.97 -3.87
N GLN A 174 11.46 13.90 -3.54
CA GLN A 174 11.31 14.76 -2.36
C GLN A 174 10.05 15.64 -2.41
N ARG A 175 9.71 16.16 -3.60
CA ARG A 175 8.51 16.98 -3.78
C ARG A 175 7.24 16.15 -3.65
N ILE A 176 7.22 14.96 -4.26
CA ILE A 176 6.09 14.03 -4.17
C ILE A 176 5.90 13.57 -2.73
N PHE A 177 6.99 13.18 -2.06
CA PHE A 177 6.98 12.75 -0.66
C PHE A 177 6.39 13.83 0.25
N VAL A 178 6.93 15.05 0.24
CA VAL A 178 6.43 16.15 1.08
C VAL A 178 4.99 16.52 0.73
N THR A 179 4.63 16.54 -0.55
CA THR A 179 3.26 16.87 -0.98
C THR A 179 2.26 15.82 -0.50
N PHE A 180 2.60 14.53 -0.61
CA PHE A 180 1.78 13.45 -0.08
C PHE A 180 1.54 13.63 1.42
N HIS A 181 2.60 13.86 2.20
CA HIS A 181 2.48 14.02 3.65
C HIS A 181 1.65 15.25 4.03
N LYS A 182 1.78 16.37 3.30
CA LYS A 182 0.96 17.57 3.53
C LYS A 182 -0.52 17.38 3.20
N ILE A 183 -0.87 16.49 2.27
CA ILE A 183 -2.26 16.24 1.87
C ILE A 183 -2.95 15.30 2.88
N PHE A 184 -2.22 14.28 3.36
CA PHE A 184 -2.83 13.20 4.14
C PHE A 184 -2.58 13.31 5.65
N PHE A 185 -1.55 14.03 6.10
CA PHE A 185 -1.10 14.02 7.49
C PHE A 185 -1.01 15.42 8.09
N ILE A 186 -1.25 15.51 9.39
CA ILE A 186 -1.20 16.77 10.15
C ILE A 186 0.24 17.32 10.17
N GLU A 187 0.38 18.65 10.13
CA GLU A 187 1.70 19.28 10.19
C GLU A 187 2.42 18.96 11.51
N GLY A 188 3.70 18.61 11.43
CA GLY A 188 4.53 18.29 12.59
C GLY A 188 4.40 16.85 13.11
N THR A 189 3.47 16.03 12.60
CA THR A 189 3.35 14.63 13.02
C THR A 189 4.24 13.67 12.24
N TRP A 190 4.69 14.03 11.04
CA TRP A 190 5.40 13.12 10.12
C TRP A 190 6.89 13.44 9.89
N THR A 191 7.46 14.32 10.72
CA THR A 191 8.90 14.64 10.70
C THR A 191 9.54 14.08 11.96
N PHE A 192 10.32 13.01 11.79
CA PHE A 192 10.86 12.25 12.90
C PHE A 192 12.38 12.39 13.04
N LEU A 193 12.86 12.21 14.26
CA LEU A 193 14.26 11.98 14.55
C LEU A 193 14.65 10.57 14.10
N THR A 194 15.93 10.35 13.81
CA THR A 194 16.45 9.00 13.51
C THR A 194 16.33 8.05 14.70
N SER A 195 16.20 8.60 15.92
CA SER A 195 15.98 7.89 17.17
C SER A 195 14.51 7.51 17.44
N ASP A 196 13.56 8.11 16.72
CA ASP A 196 12.14 7.84 16.87
C ASP A 196 11.82 6.41 16.41
N THR A 197 10.92 5.75 17.14
CA THR A 197 10.63 4.32 16.99
C THR A 197 10.14 3.96 15.59
N LEU A 198 9.26 4.75 14.96
CA LEU A 198 8.71 4.47 13.65
C LEU A 198 9.78 4.42 12.55
N ILE A 199 10.75 5.35 12.54
CA ILE A 199 11.85 5.30 11.57
C ILE A 199 12.77 4.10 11.85
N ARG A 200 12.93 3.72 13.13
CA ARG A 200 13.67 2.53 13.51
C ARG A 200 12.95 1.25 13.10
N LEU A 201 11.62 1.19 13.12
CA LEU A 201 10.83 0.04 12.65
C LEU A 201 10.63 0.02 11.13
N PHE A 202 10.59 1.17 10.48
CA PHE A 202 10.34 1.28 9.04
C PHE A 202 11.39 2.22 8.42
N PRO A 203 12.65 1.75 8.30
CA PRO A 203 13.74 2.57 7.78
C PRO A 203 13.51 2.91 6.31
N GLU A 204 14.24 3.88 5.77
CA GLU A 204 14.11 4.30 4.38
C GLU A 204 14.17 3.12 3.38
N ARG A 205 15.01 2.12 3.65
CA ARG A 205 15.10 0.85 2.89
C ARG A 205 13.74 0.17 2.75
N PHE A 206 13.01 0.01 3.87
CA PHE A 206 11.70 -0.63 3.91
C PHE A 206 10.70 0.09 3.00
N TRP A 207 10.65 1.43 3.10
CA TRP A 207 9.73 2.22 2.30
C TRP A 207 10.09 2.20 0.82
N ARG A 208 11.37 2.33 0.48
CA ARG A 208 11.85 2.22 -0.91
C ARG A 208 11.43 0.89 -1.53
N ASP A 209 11.66 -0.22 -0.84
CA ASP A 209 11.38 -1.56 -1.37
C ASP A 209 9.87 -1.80 -1.46
N THR A 210 9.10 -1.29 -0.49
CA THR A 210 7.63 -1.26 -0.55
C THR A 210 7.13 -0.47 -1.76
N PHE A 211 7.68 0.72 -2.04
CA PHE A 211 7.33 1.53 -3.22
C PHE A 211 7.64 0.79 -4.53
N LEU A 212 8.78 0.11 -4.61
CA LEU A 212 9.14 -0.69 -5.78
C LEU A 212 8.19 -1.87 -5.99
N ILE A 213 7.76 -2.55 -4.93
CA ILE A 213 6.79 -3.64 -5.01
C ILE A 213 5.41 -3.13 -5.40
N VAL A 214 4.92 -2.08 -4.74
CA VAL A 214 3.60 -1.47 -5.01
C VAL A 214 3.56 -0.79 -6.39
N GLY A 215 4.69 -0.36 -6.95
CA GLY A 215 4.78 0.11 -8.34
C GLY A 215 4.98 -1.00 -9.37
N GLY A 216 5.87 -1.95 -9.09
CA GLY A 216 6.32 -2.96 -10.05
C GLY A 216 5.36 -4.13 -10.22
N LEU A 217 4.85 -4.68 -9.12
CA LEU A 217 3.95 -5.84 -9.17
C LEU A 217 2.63 -5.55 -9.91
N PRO A 218 1.88 -4.48 -9.61
CA PRO A 218 0.66 -4.18 -10.36
C PRO A 218 0.94 -3.78 -11.82
N ALA A 219 2.10 -3.19 -12.14
CA ALA A 219 2.51 -2.96 -13.52
C ALA A 219 2.71 -4.30 -14.26
N LEU A 220 3.39 -5.27 -13.63
CA LEU A 220 3.56 -6.61 -14.18
C LEU A 220 2.21 -7.33 -14.36
N MET A 221 1.32 -7.27 -13.35
CA MET A 221 -0.03 -7.83 -13.44
C MET A 221 -0.84 -7.19 -14.56
N GLY A 222 -0.75 -5.86 -14.71
CA GLY A 222 -1.39 -5.11 -15.78
C GLY A 222 -0.87 -5.49 -17.17
N LEU A 223 0.44 -5.68 -17.32
CA LEU A 223 1.07 -6.17 -18.54
C LEU A 223 0.56 -7.57 -18.90
N LEU A 224 0.59 -8.51 -17.95
CA LEU A 224 0.09 -9.87 -18.16
C LEU A 224 -1.39 -9.87 -18.54
N LEU A 225 -2.22 -9.07 -17.85
CA LEU A 225 -3.64 -8.92 -18.17
C LEU A 225 -3.85 -8.38 -19.60
N GLY A 226 -3.07 -7.36 -19.98
CA GLY A 226 -3.12 -6.77 -21.32
C GLY A 226 -2.74 -7.75 -22.44
N LEU A 227 -1.72 -8.59 -22.20
CA LEU A 227 -1.21 -9.56 -23.17
C LEU A 227 -2.06 -10.84 -23.26
N LEU A 228 -2.49 -11.41 -22.13
CA LEU A 228 -3.25 -12.66 -22.10
C LEU A 228 -4.64 -12.51 -22.73
N VAL A 229 -5.31 -11.38 -22.49
CA VAL A 229 -6.62 -11.11 -23.10
C VAL A 229 -6.49 -10.91 -24.62
N GLU A 230 -5.40 -10.31 -25.09
CA GLU A 230 -5.11 -10.18 -26.52
C GLU A 230 -4.95 -11.54 -27.20
N ARG A 231 -4.22 -12.47 -26.56
CA ARG A 231 -4.02 -13.83 -27.08
C ARG A 231 -5.32 -14.62 -27.18
N ASN A 232 -6.22 -14.49 -26.20
CA ASN A 232 -7.49 -15.21 -26.20
C ASN A 232 -8.44 -14.76 -27.31
N ARG A 233 -8.40 -13.47 -27.69
CA ARG A 233 -9.21 -12.94 -28.81
C ARG A 233 -8.71 -13.37 -30.19
N ARG A 234 -7.42 -13.72 -30.32
CA ARG A 234 -6.83 -14.14 -31.60
C ARG A 234 -6.95 -15.63 -31.87
N ARG A 235 -7.41 -16.45 -30.90
CA ARG A 235 -7.72 -17.86 -31.16
C ARG A 235 -9.02 -17.92 -31.97
N PRO A 236 -9.01 -18.41 -33.22
CA PRO A 236 -10.25 -18.70 -33.92
C PRO A 236 -11.02 -19.76 -33.10
N GLU A 237 -12.34 -19.60 -32.98
CA GLU A 237 -13.21 -20.66 -32.45
C GLU A 237 -13.11 -21.84 -33.42
N SER A 238 -12.21 -22.78 -33.15
CA SER A 238 -12.27 -24.10 -33.74
C SER A 238 -13.37 -24.85 -33.02
N LEU A 239 -14.57 -24.89 -33.62
CA LEU A 239 -15.53 -25.99 -33.70
C LEU A 239 -16.81 -25.51 -34.39
#